data_AF-C4L196-F1
#
_entry.id   AF-C4L196-F1
#
_cell.length_a   1.000
_cell.length_b   1.000
_cell.length_c   1.000
_cell.angle_alpha   90.00
_cell.angle_beta   90.00
_cell.angle_gamma   90.00
#
_symmetry.space_group_name_H-M   'P 1'
#
loop_
_entity.id
_entity.type
_entity.pdbx_description
1 polymer ?
#
loop_
_entity_poly.entity_id
_entity_poly.type
_entity_poly.pdbx_seq_one_letter_code
_entity_poly.pdbx_strand_id
1 'polypeptide(L)'
;MQELTIIERKRLLEQIEDNLDNYFIIGEIKKVYEITSYDDLTINDNQKALIDFLVYQNVYPIVITFILSKNISQDNEMVEKMDSRKIKYSMNYCSEDENSFYYCNAKIENEKDLRFLINETYWMPAQNGFYIIIFKDKLNFTLKKYGKWLFSRTQFVPLIDMSIPTSFIKIDGDGLGFILFSNEKKYGSIEELTKNLPQKFYIDYLNEK
;
A
#
# COMPACT_ATOMS: atom_id res chain seq x y z
N MET A 1 23.65 -7.39 -6.37
CA MET A 1 22.56 -7.02 -7.29
C MET A 1 21.35 -7.80 -6.83
N GLN A 2 20.21 -7.17 -6.57
CA GLN A 2 19.05 -7.84 -5.99
C GLN A 2 18.17 -8.36 -7.13
N GLU A 3 17.72 -9.61 -7.05
CA GLU A 3 16.80 -10.21 -8.01
C GLU A 3 15.35 -9.93 -7.61
N LEU A 4 14.54 -9.49 -8.57
CA LEU A 4 13.11 -9.29 -8.43
C LEU A 4 12.36 -10.24 -9.37
N THR A 5 11.38 -10.94 -8.84
CA THR A 5 10.37 -11.64 -9.62
C THR A 5 9.16 -10.71 -9.77
N ILE A 6 8.70 -10.53 -11.01
CA ILE A 6 7.52 -9.73 -11.33
C ILE A 6 6.50 -10.61 -12.03
N ILE A 7 5.27 -10.60 -11.51
CA ILE A 7 4.17 -11.39 -12.05
C ILE A 7 2.97 -10.50 -12.31
N GLU A 8 2.52 -10.44 -13.57
CA GLU A 8 1.26 -9.77 -13.91
C GLU A 8 0.09 -10.72 -13.58
N ARG A 9 -0.79 -10.31 -12.65
CA ARG A 9 -1.88 -11.14 -12.14
C ARG A 9 -3.23 -10.72 -12.74
N LYS A 10 -3.84 -11.60 -13.53
CA LYS A 10 -5.23 -11.41 -14.00
C LYS A 10 -6.25 -11.86 -12.95
N ARG A 11 -6.03 -13.02 -12.32
CA ARG A 11 -6.97 -13.60 -11.34
C ARG A 11 -7.08 -12.79 -10.04
N LEU A 12 -6.01 -12.11 -9.64
CA LEU A 12 -6.02 -11.27 -8.46
C LEU A 12 -6.96 -10.07 -8.61
N LEU A 13 -7.19 -9.57 -9.84
CA LEU A 13 -8.21 -8.55 -10.10
C LEU A 13 -9.60 -9.03 -9.66
N GLU A 14 -9.98 -10.24 -10.07
CA GLU A 14 -11.27 -10.86 -9.73
C GLU A 14 -11.42 -11.07 -8.21
N GLN A 15 -10.36 -11.58 -7.55
CA GLN A 15 -10.37 -11.79 -6.10
C GLN A 15 -10.38 -10.50 -5.29
N ILE A 16 -9.80 -9.42 -5.83
CA ILE A 16 -9.82 -8.11 -5.21
C ILE A 16 -11.20 -7.50 -5.31
N GLU A 17 -11.87 -7.59 -6.46
CA GLU A 17 -13.27 -7.18 -6.61
C GLU A 17 -14.17 -7.85 -5.56
N ASP A 18 -13.88 -9.12 -5.23
CA ASP A 18 -14.59 -9.88 -4.19
C ASP A 18 -14.17 -9.54 -2.74
N ASN A 19 -12.95 -9.02 -2.50
CA ASN A 19 -12.38 -8.77 -1.17
C ASN A 19 -12.03 -7.28 -0.91
N LEU A 20 -12.75 -6.33 -1.53
CA LEU A 20 -12.62 -4.88 -1.29
C LEU A 20 -13.04 -4.44 0.13
N ASP A 21 -12.88 -5.26 1.15
CA ASP A 21 -13.44 -4.97 2.47
C ASP A 21 -12.75 -3.80 3.17
N ASN A 22 -11.54 -3.43 2.76
CA ASN A 22 -10.75 -2.40 3.45
C ASN A 22 -10.50 -1.13 2.62
N TYR A 23 -11.05 -1.02 1.41
CA TYR A 23 -11.00 0.19 0.58
C TYR A 23 -12.11 0.15 -0.50
N PHE A 24 -12.49 1.31 -1.02
CA PHE A 24 -13.46 1.47 -2.09
C PHE A 24 -12.73 1.95 -3.35
N ILE A 25 -13.02 1.32 -4.49
CA ILE A 25 -12.45 1.71 -5.79
C ILE A 25 -13.54 2.34 -6.65
N ILE A 26 -13.25 3.50 -7.23
CA ILE A 26 -14.04 4.09 -8.32
C ILE A 26 -13.33 3.75 -9.64
N GLY A 27 -14.06 3.26 -10.64
CA GLY A 27 -13.48 2.87 -11.93
C GLY A 27 -12.88 1.46 -11.90
N GLU A 28 -11.94 1.20 -12.81
CA GLU A 28 -11.41 -0.14 -13.06
C GLU A 28 -9.90 -0.18 -12.83
N ILE A 29 -9.42 -1.23 -12.16
CA ILE A 29 -7.98 -1.54 -12.08
C ILE A 29 -7.59 -2.22 -13.39
N LYS A 30 -6.64 -1.65 -14.13
CA LYS A 30 -6.23 -2.22 -15.43
C LYS A 30 -5.09 -3.22 -15.32
N LYS A 31 -4.19 -3.01 -14.35
CA LYS A 31 -2.97 -3.79 -14.16
C LYS A 31 -2.71 -4.06 -12.69
N VAL A 32 -2.26 -5.28 -12.43
CA VAL A 32 -1.85 -5.76 -11.11
C VAL A 32 -0.55 -6.52 -11.26
N TYR A 33 0.46 -6.10 -10.53
CA TYR A 33 1.77 -6.73 -10.50
C TYR A 33 2.11 -7.16 -9.09
N GLU A 34 2.37 -8.44 -8.89
CA GLU A 34 3.06 -8.93 -7.71
C GLU A 34 4.57 -8.80 -7.92
N ILE A 35 5.26 -8.20 -6.95
CA ILE A 35 6.69 -7.94 -7.00
C ILE A 35 7.31 -8.51 -5.71
N THR A 36 8.23 -9.44 -5.88
CA THR A 36 8.92 -10.13 -4.77
C THR A 36 10.42 -10.17 -5.04
N SER A 37 11.23 -10.22 -3.99
CA SER A 37 12.66 -10.53 -4.11
C SER A 37 12.91 -12.04 -3.98
N TYR A 38 13.65 -12.61 -4.91
CA TYR A 38 13.78 -14.07 -5.10
C TYR A 38 14.65 -14.78 -4.04
N ASP A 39 15.74 -14.17 -3.58
CA ASP A 39 16.64 -14.81 -2.62
C ASP A 39 15.99 -14.88 -1.22
N ASP A 40 15.66 -16.10 -0.78
CA ASP A 40 15.18 -16.49 0.55
C ASP A 40 13.86 -15.89 1.07
N LEU A 41 13.04 -15.24 0.23
CA LEU A 41 11.76 -14.65 0.64
C LEU A 41 11.90 -13.78 1.90
N THR A 42 13.03 -13.11 2.08
CA THR A 42 13.24 -12.37 3.33
C THR A 42 12.41 -11.09 3.31
N ILE A 43 11.66 -10.85 4.40
CA ILE A 43 10.86 -9.64 4.60
C ILE A 43 11.72 -8.38 4.40
N ASN A 44 12.99 -8.44 4.81
CA ASN A 44 13.94 -7.32 4.69
C ASN A 44 14.30 -7.00 3.23
N ASP A 45 14.50 -8.00 2.38
CA ASP A 45 14.83 -7.76 0.98
C ASP A 45 13.63 -7.19 0.22
N ASN A 46 12.42 -7.68 0.51
CA ASN A 46 11.18 -7.13 -0.06
C ASN A 46 10.92 -5.69 0.42
N GLN A 47 11.13 -5.42 1.71
CA GLN A 47 11.07 -4.06 2.27
C GLN A 47 12.06 -3.13 1.56
N LYS A 48 13.30 -3.57 1.41
CA LYS A 48 14.34 -2.80 0.72
C LYS A 48 13.99 -2.58 -0.75
N ALA A 49 13.46 -3.59 -1.43
CA ALA A 49 13.00 -3.49 -2.82
C ALA A 49 11.88 -2.45 -2.97
N LEU A 50 10.91 -2.45 -2.05
CA LEU A 50 9.83 -1.47 -2.02
C LEU A 50 10.37 -0.04 -1.81
N ILE A 51 11.27 0.15 -0.85
CA ILE A 51 11.92 1.45 -0.60
C ILE A 51 12.67 1.91 -1.85
N ASP A 52 13.48 1.03 -2.43
CA ASP A 52 14.29 1.32 -3.61
C ASP A 52 13.42 1.67 -4.83
N PHE A 53 12.30 0.97 -5.00
CA PHE A 53 11.30 1.28 -6.02
C PHE A 53 10.70 2.69 -5.81
N LEU A 54 10.20 2.97 -4.61
CA LEU A 54 9.55 4.25 -4.28
C LEU A 54 10.52 5.44 -4.38
N VAL A 55 11.75 5.27 -3.91
CA VAL A 55 12.80 6.28 -4.02
C VAL A 55 13.14 6.56 -5.49
N TYR A 56 13.22 5.51 -6.32
CA TYR A 56 13.49 5.68 -7.75
C TYR A 56 12.35 6.36 -8.50
N GLN A 57 11.09 6.11 -8.12
CA GLN A 57 9.97 6.88 -8.66
C GLN A 57 10.15 8.38 -8.38
N ASN A 58 10.72 8.73 -7.22
CA ASN A 58 10.98 10.11 -6.80
C ASN A 58 9.74 11.02 -6.97
N VAL A 59 8.55 10.46 -6.70
CA VAL A 59 7.28 11.17 -6.75
C VAL A 59 6.92 11.52 -5.32
N TYR A 60 6.94 12.81 -4.99
CA TYR A 60 6.44 13.33 -3.72
C TYR A 60 5.41 14.43 -3.99
N PRO A 61 4.39 14.58 -3.13
CA PRO A 61 4.13 13.75 -1.95
C PRO A 61 3.58 12.36 -2.27
N ILE A 62 3.83 11.40 -1.38
CA ILE A 62 3.06 10.14 -1.30
C ILE A 62 2.33 10.07 0.03
N VAL A 63 1.20 9.36 0.04
CA VAL A 63 0.49 9.04 1.28
C VAL A 63 0.68 7.56 1.59
N ILE A 64 1.12 7.28 2.81
CA ILE A 64 1.22 5.94 3.38
C ILE A 64 0.13 5.80 4.43
N THR A 65 -0.75 4.82 4.25
CA THR A 65 -1.89 4.57 5.15
C THR A 65 -1.81 3.18 5.74
N PHE A 66 -1.87 3.11 7.07
CA PHE A 66 -1.84 1.88 7.86
C PHE A 66 -2.80 2.00 9.06
N ILE A 67 -3.16 0.86 9.65
CA ILE A 67 -4.04 0.83 10.83
C ILE A 67 -3.17 0.94 12.08
N LEU A 68 -3.59 1.81 12.99
CA LEU A 68 -3.07 1.91 14.35
C LEU A 68 -4.20 1.72 15.36
N SER A 69 -3.84 1.35 16.58
CA SER A 69 -4.72 1.18 17.71
C SER A 69 -4.31 2.08 18.88
N LYS A 70 -5.30 2.71 19.53
CA LYS A 70 -5.03 3.52 20.74
C LYS A 70 -4.59 2.66 21.92
N ASN A 71 -4.97 1.39 21.92
CA ASN A 71 -4.78 0.46 23.02
C ASN A 71 -3.46 -0.33 22.92
N ILE A 72 -2.66 -0.07 21.88
CA ILE A 72 -1.37 -0.73 21.63
C ILE A 72 -0.26 0.29 21.88
N SER A 73 0.67 -0.01 22.78
CA SER A 73 1.75 0.93 23.14
C SER A 73 2.70 1.19 21.97
N GLN A 74 3.02 0.18 21.16
CA GLN A 74 3.85 0.35 19.96
C GLN A 74 3.23 1.33 18.96
N ASP A 75 1.90 1.33 18.84
CA ASP A 75 1.18 2.22 17.91
C ASP A 75 1.23 3.67 18.40
N ASN A 76 1.16 3.89 19.71
CA ASN A 76 1.35 5.22 20.30
C ASN A 76 2.80 5.71 20.14
N GLU A 77 3.80 4.83 20.30
CA GLU A 77 5.20 5.14 20.04
C GLU A 77 5.43 5.54 18.57
N MET A 78 4.75 4.88 17.62
CA MET A 78 4.82 5.25 16.20
C MET A 78 4.33 6.68 15.97
N VAL A 79 3.25 7.09 16.63
CA VAL A 79 2.74 8.47 16.57
C VAL A 79 3.78 9.46 17.10
N GLU A 80 4.36 9.19 18.26
CA GLU A 80 5.42 10.04 18.84
C GLU A 80 6.64 10.17 17.91
N LYS A 81 7.06 9.06 17.27
CA LYS A 81 8.16 9.09 16.30
C LYS A 81 7.82 9.95 15.08
N MET A 82 6.58 9.89 14.56
CA MET A 82 6.13 10.74 13.46
C MET A 82 6.13 12.22 13.85
N ASP A 83 5.61 12.54 15.04
CA ASP A 83 5.59 13.91 15.58
C ASP A 83 7.00 14.47 15.74
N SER A 84 7.93 13.67 16.28
CA SER A 84 9.35 14.07 16.46
C SER A 84 10.03 14.45 15.13
N ARG A 85 9.60 13.81 14.04
CA ARG A 85 10.08 14.06 12.67
C ARG A 85 9.27 15.11 11.92
N LYS A 86 8.19 15.63 12.51
CA LYS A 86 7.25 16.57 11.89
C LYS A 86 6.59 16.01 10.63
N ILE A 87 6.40 14.69 10.57
CA ILE A 87 5.64 14.04 9.51
C ILE A 87 4.17 14.43 9.70
N LYS A 88 3.57 15.04 8.67
CA LYS A 88 2.15 15.39 8.72
C LYS A 88 1.32 14.12 8.56
N TYR A 89 0.34 13.92 9.43
CA TYR A 89 -0.60 12.81 9.28
C TYR A 89 -2.01 13.21 9.69
N SER A 90 -2.99 12.41 9.27
CA SER A 90 -4.37 12.50 9.75
C SER A 90 -4.87 11.12 10.19
N MET A 91 -5.64 11.08 11.26
CA MET A 91 -6.28 9.85 11.75
C MET A 91 -7.76 9.84 11.37
N ASN A 92 -8.22 8.76 10.76
CA ASN A 92 -9.64 8.52 10.46
C ASN A 92 -10.06 7.24 11.16
N TYR A 93 -11.07 7.30 12.04
CA TYR A 93 -11.55 6.11 12.75
C TYR A 93 -12.13 5.09 11.77
N CYS A 94 -11.86 3.81 12.01
CA CYS A 94 -12.39 2.75 11.16
C CYS A 94 -13.93 2.67 11.30
N SER A 95 -14.48 2.78 12.51
CA SER A 95 -15.92 2.68 12.80
C SER A 95 -16.50 3.94 13.43
N GLU A 96 -17.82 4.07 13.40
CA GLU A 96 -18.58 5.07 14.18
C GLU A 96 -18.49 4.82 15.69
N ASP A 97 -18.37 3.55 16.11
CA ASP A 97 -18.02 3.21 17.49
C ASP A 97 -16.53 3.48 17.70
N GLU A 98 -16.26 4.66 18.25
CA GLU A 98 -14.94 5.10 18.69
C GLU A 98 -14.40 4.09 19.70
N ASN A 99 -13.18 3.57 19.48
CA ASN A 99 -12.11 3.52 20.51
C ASN A 99 -10.97 2.51 20.28
N SER A 100 -10.96 1.75 19.18
CA SER A 100 -9.90 0.72 19.04
C SER A 100 -8.97 0.90 17.85
N PHE A 101 -9.44 1.31 16.67
CA PHE A 101 -8.60 1.34 15.47
C PHE A 101 -8.85 2.58 14.60
N TYR A 102 -7.79 3.11 14.01
CA TYR A 102 -7.84 4.25 13.09
C TYR A 102 -6.86 4.08 11.94
N TYR A 103 -7.26 4.52 10.75
CA TYR A 103 -6.37 4.70 9.61
C TYR A 103 -5.50 5.93 9.85
N CYS A 104 -4.22 5.71 10.08
CA CYS A 104 -3.21 6.75 10.06
C CYS A 104 -2.78 7.00 8.62
N ASN A 105 -2.96 8.24 8.14
CA ASN A 105 -2.59 8.66 6.79
C ASN A 105 -1.39 9.60 6.89
N ALA A 106 -0.19 9.07 6.78
CA ALA A 106 1.03 9.84 6.83
C ALA A 106 1.37 10.39 5.45
N LYS A 107 1.57 11.71 5.36
CA LYS A 107 2.00 12.41 4.16
C LYS A 107 3.52 12.49 4.15
N ILE A 108 4.13 11.91 3.13
CA ILE A 108 5.57 11.82 2.97
C ILE A 108 6.02 12.75 1.86
N GLU A 109 6.88 13.69 2.24
CA GLU A 109 7.33 14.78 1.36
C GLU A 109 8.78 14.57 0.86
N ASN A 110 9.50 13.59 1.42
CA ASN A 110 10.90 13.36 1.10
C ASN A 110 11.34 11.90 1.38
N GLU A 111 12.49 11.52 0.80
CA GLU A 111 13.08 10.19 0.92
C GLU A 111 13.46 9.80 2.36
N LYS A 112 13.91 10.74 3.18
CA LYS A 112 14.34 10.44 4.55
C LYS A 112 13.16 9.95 5.39
N ASP A 113 12.00 10.60 5.23
CA ASP A 113 10.78 10.23 5.94
C ASP A 113 10.11 9.00 5.32
N LEU A 114 10.24 8.82 4.00
CA LEU A 114 9.83 7.58 3.32
C LEU A 114 10.54 6.36 3.90
N ARG A 115 11.88 6.40 3.93
CA ARG A 115 12.71 5.31 4.46
C ARG A 115 12.40 5.04 5.91
N PHE A 116 12.31 6.10 6.71
CA PHE A 116 11.95 5.97 8.12
C PHE A 116 10.61 5.26 8.30
N LEU A 117 9.55 5.75 7.65
CA LEU A 117 8.22 5.23 7.90
C LEU A 117 8.13 3.77 7.46
N ILE A 118 8.58 3.42 6.24
CA ILE A 118 8.57 2.03 5.78
C ILE A 118 9.41 1.13 6.69
N ASN A 119 10.56 1.59 7.19
CA ASN A 119 11.36 0.80 8.13
C ASN A 119 10.61 0.46 9.43
N GLU A 120 9.84 1.42 9.95
CA GLU A 120 9.09 1.24 11.19
C GLU A 120 7.77 0.49 11.00
N THR A 121 7.16 0.52 9.82
CA THR A 121 5.76 0.08 9.63
C THR A 121 5.56 -1.04 8.62
N TYR A 122 6.60 -1.48 7.89
CA TYR A 122 6.46 -2.55 6.87
C TYR A 122 5.90 -3.88 7.41
N TRP A 123 6.12 -4.17 8.70
CA TRP A 123 5.64 -5.39 9.35
C TRP A 123 4.15 -5.34 9.74
N MET A 124 3.53 -4.15 9.76
CA MET A 124 2.15 -3.96 10.23
C MET A 124 1.06 -4.76 9.48
N PRO A 125 1.14 -4.97 8.14
CA PRO A 125 0.18 -5.83 7.44
C PRO A 125 0.05 -7.22 8.06
N ALA A 126 1.11 -7.78 8.62
CA ALA A 126 1.09 -9.09 9.26
C ALA A 126 0.24 -9.14 10.54
N GLN A 127 -0.03 -7.99 11.16
CA GLN A 127 -0.88 -7.89 12.34
C GLN A 127 -2.32 -7.48 12.03
N ASN A 128 -2.50 -6.52 11.12
CA ASN A 128 -3.79 -5.85 10.93
C ASN A 128 -4.34 -5.94 9.49
N GLY A 129 -3.60 -6.57 8.57
CA GLY A 129 -4.03 -6.85 7.19
C GLY A 129 -4.17 -5.61 6.29
N PHE A 130 -3.74 -4.42 6.74
CA PHE A 130 -3.93 -3.20 5.97
C PHE A 130 -2.71 -2.29 5.94
N TYR A 131 -2.22 -2.06 4.72
CA TYR A 131 -1.20 -1.08 4.42
C TYR A 131 -1.27 -0.70 2.95
N ILE A 132 -1.45 0.58 2.67
CA ILE A 132 -1.47 1.10 1.30
C ILE A 132 -0.51 2.28 1.14
N ILE A 133 0.07 2.38 -0.04
CA ILE A 133 0.91 3.52 -0.46
C ILE A 133 0.30 4.07 -1.73
N ILE A 134 -0.01 5.36 -1.75
CA ILE A 134 -0.60 6.02 -2.93
C ILE A 134 0.23 7.23 -3.34
N PHE A 135 0.46 7.38 -4.64
CA PHE A 135 1.24 8.46 -5.23
C PHE A 135 0.40 9.74 -5.40
N LYS A 136 -0.17 10.25 -4.31
CA LYS A 136 -1.04 11.44 -4.28
C LYS A 136 -0.78 12.28 -3.02
N ASP A 137 -1.20 13.54 -3.07
CA ASP A 137 -1.13 14.49 -1.95
C ASP A 137 -2.07 14.14 -0.79
N LYS A 138 -3.18 13.48 -1.09
CA LYS A 138 -4.21 13.11 -0.12
C LYS A 138 -4.93 11.83 -0.55
N LEU A 139 -5.27 11.03 0.45
CA LEU A 139 -6.21 9.92 0.32
C LEU A 139 -7.56 10.34 0.93
N ASN A 140 -8.64 10.16 0.17
CA ASN A 140 -9.99 10.41 0.66
C ASN A 140 -10.56 9.16 1.32
N PHE A 141 -11.60 9.35 2.13
CA PHE A 141 -12.32 8.27 2.81
C PHE A 141 -13.80 8.37 2.46
N THR A 142 -14.48 7.24 2.45
CA THR A 142 -15.93 7.15 2.29
C THR A 142 -16.52 6.15 3.26
N LEU A 143 -17.79 6.29 3.58
CA LEU A 143 -18.53 5.32 4.36
C LEU A 143 -18.93 4.15 3.44
N LYS A 144 -18.46 2.94 3.78
CA LYS A 144 -18.89 1.70 3.14
C LYS A 144 -19.78 0.93 4.11
N LYS A 145 -20.94 0.49 3.61
CA LYS A 145 -21.90 -0.33 4.35
C LYS A 145 -21.65 -1.80 4.02
N TYR A 146 -21.48 -2.62 5.03
CA TYR A 146 -21.28 -4.06 4.94
C TYR A 146 -22.46 -4.79 5.54
N GLY A 147 -22.68 -6.03 5.12
CA GLY A 147 -23.72 -6.90 5.68
C GLY A 147 -25.13 -6.63 5.16
N LYS A 148 -26.07 -7.50 5.55
CA LYS A 148 -27.49 -7.39 5.19
C LYS A 148 -28.26 -6.55 6.23
N TRP A 149 -29.39 -5.99 5.82
CA TRP A 149 -30.18 -4.93 6.49
C TRP A 149 -30.26 -4.96 8.04
N LEU A 150 -30.35 -6.14 8.67
CA LEU A 150 -30.45 -6.27 10.14
C LEU A 150 -29.09 -6.29 10.88
N PHE A 151 -28.00 -6.59 10.20
CA PHE A 151 -26.64 -6.70 10.75
C PHE A 151 -25.64 -5.81 9.99
N SER A 152 -26.14 -4.71 9.42
CA SER A 152 -25.29 -3.87 8.61
C SER A 152 -24.36 -3.04 9.49
N ARG A 153 -23.07 -3.10 9.20
CA ARG A 153 -22.06 -2.22 9.80
C ARG A 153 -21.62 -1.18 8.79
N THR A 154 -21.32 0.03 9.24
CA THR A 154 -20.71 1.07 8.40
C THR A 154 -19.28 1.28 8.87
N GLN A 155 -18.36 1.32 7.91
CA GLN A 155 -16.94 1.56 8.16
C GLN A 155 -16.49 2.70 7.26
N PHE A 156 -15.65 3.61 7.77
CA PHE A 156 -14.89 4.48 6.91
C PHE A 156 -13.81 3.65 6.24
N VAL A 157 -13.68 3.77 4.93
CA VAL A 157 -12.62 3.12 4.17
C VAL A 157 -11.95 4.10 3.21
N PRO A 158 -10.66 3.91 2.91
CA PRO A 158 -9.97 4.56 1.81
C PRO A 158 -10.79 4.56 0.52
N LEU A 159 -10.83 5.69 -0.16
CA LEU A 159 -11.43 5.85 -1.47
C LEU A 159 -10.33 6.06 -2.51
N ILE A 160 -10.16 5.09 -3.40
CA ILE A 160 -9.17 5.09 -4.47
C ILE A 160 -9.89 5.29 -5.80
N ASP A 161 -9.69 6.46 -6.41
CA ASP A 161 -10.25 6.77 -7.72
C ASP A 161 -9.32 6.29 -8.84
N MET A 162 -9.67 5.15 -9.42
CA MET A 162 -9.05 4.52 -10.59
C MET A 162 -9.78 4.88 -11.91
N SER A 163 -10.70 5.85 -11.90
CA SER A 163 -11.24 6.43 -13.15
C SER A 163 -10.25 7.40 -13.81
N ILE A 164 -9.31 7.92 -13.01
CA ILE A 164 -8.19 8.79 -13.43
C ILE A 164 -6.84 8.05 -13.31
N PRO A 165 -5.79 8.44 -14.06
CA PRO A 165 -4.45 7.87 -13.94
C PRO A 165 -3.95 7.86 -12.49
N THR A 166 -3.82 6.68 -11.90
CA THR A 166 -3.52 6.42 -10.50
C THR A 166 -2.85 5.05 -10.37
N SER A 167 -1.83 5.01 -9.51
CA SER A 167 -1.31 3.76 -8.98
C SER A 167 -1.33 3.78 -7.46
N PHE A 168 -1.45 2.60 -6.87
CA PHE A 168 -1.25 2.40 -5.44
C PHE A 168 -0.60 1.04 -5.20
N ILE A 169 0.05 0.90 -4.06
CA ILE A 169 0.73 -0.31 -3.64
C ILE A 169 0.05 -0.83 -2.39
N LYS A 170 -0.07 -2.15 -2.29
CA LYS A 170 -0.37 -2.86 -1.05
C LYS A 170 0.84 -3.74 -0.69
N ILE A 171 1.21 -3.80 0.58
CA ILE A 171 2.19 -4.79 1.04
C ILE A 171 1.45 -6.14 1.17
N ASP A 172 2.09 -7.23 0.73
CA ASP A 172 1.52 -8.55 0.92
C ASP A 172 1.41 -8.88 2.43
N GLY A 173 0.41 -9.67 2.82
CA GLY A 173 -0.01 -9.81 4.22
C GLY A 173 1.09 -10.28 5.17
N ASP A 174 2.07 -11.03 4.67
CA ASP A 174 3.22 -11.54 5.41
C ASP A 174 4.53 -10.75 5.13
N GLY A 175 4.44 -9.67 4.36
CA GLY A 175 5.60 -8.86 3.96
C GLY A 175 6.51 -9.53 2.93
N LEU A 176 6.09 -10.67 2.33
CA LEU A 176 6.87 -11.41 1.35
C LEU A 176 6.94 -10.76 -0.03
N GLY A 177 6.31 -9.60 -0.19
CA GLY A 177 6.34 -8.80 -1.40
C GLY A 177 5.41 -7.62 -1.31
N PHE A 178 5.17 -6.99 -2.45
CA PHE A 178 4.18 -5.95 -2.59
C PHE A 178 3.47 -6.04 -3.94
N ILE A 179 2.23 -5.56 -3.95
CA ILE A 179 1.34 -5.60 -5.09
C ILE A 179 1.16 -4.17 -5.60
N LEU A 180 1.52 -3.92 -6.85
CA LEU A 180 1.29 -2.66 -7.54
C LEU A 180 0.00 -2.73 -8.37
N PHE A 181 -0.95 -1.88 -8.02
CA PHE A 181 -2.19 -1.64 -8.76
C PHE A 181 -2.04 -0.38 -9.60
N SER A 182 -2.41 -0.44 -10.88
CA SER A 182 -2.25 0.70 -11.76
C SER A 182 -3.25 0.73 -12.91
N ASN A 183 -3.58 1.94 -13.35
CA ASN A 183 -4.13 2.23 -14.67
C ASN A 183 -3.25 3.25 -15.46
N GLU A 184 -2.07 3.58 -14.93
CA GLU A 184 -1.12 4.53 -15.52
C GLU A 184 -0.37 3.91 -16.69
N LYS A 185 -0.13 4.69 -17.75
CA LYS A 185 0.57 4.24 -18.96
C LYS A 185 1.98 3.69 -18.67
N LYS A 186 2.70 4.30 -17.72
CA LYS A 186 4.07 3.89 -17.34
C LYS A 186 4.14 2.51 -16.68
N TYR A 187 3.01 1.96 -16.25
CA TYR A 187 2.89 0.59 -15.76
C TYR A 187 1.87 -0.19 -16.61
N GLY A 188 1.73 0.15 -17.89
CA GLY A 188 0.74 -0.42 -18.80
C GLY A 188 1.10 -1.79 -19.36
N SER A 189 2.34 -2.25 -19.14
CA SER A 189 2.82 -3.60 -19.43
C SER A 189 4.04 -3.90 -18.55
N ILE A 190 4.50 -5.15 -18.54
CA ILE A 190 5.74 -5.53 -17.86
C ILE A 190 6.92 -4.73 -18.44
N GLU A 191 7.01 -4.56 -19.75
CA GLU A 191 8.08 -3.79 -20.39
C GLU A 191 8.08 -2.32 -19.98
N GLU A 192 6.91 -1.71 -19.81
CA GLU A 192 6.81 -0.34 -19.28
C GLU A 192 7.16 -0.29 -17.79
N LEU A 193 6.71 -1.26 -16.99
CA LEU A 193 7.07 -1.36 -15.59
C LEU A 193 8.58 -1.49 -15.39
N THR A 194 9.25 -2.38 -16.13
CA THR A 194 10.70 -2.60 -15.98
C THR A 194 11.54 -1.38 -16.34
N LYS A 195 11.11 -0.56 -17.32
CA LYS A 195 11.72 0.74 -17.61
C LYS A 195 11.63 1.73 -16.44
N ASN A 196 10.66 1.54 -15.56
CA ASN A 196 10.43 2.36 -14.38
C ASN A 196 10.96 1.69 -13.10
N LEU A 197 11.88 0.74 -13.21
CA LEU A 197 12.60 0.15 -12.07
C LEU A 197 14.05 0.65 -11.99
N PRO A 198 14.63 0.72 -10.77
CA PRO A 198 16.06 0.91 -10.61
C PRO A 198 16.89 -0.10 -11.42
N GLN A 199 17.90 0.36 -12.15
CA GLN A 199 18.81 -0.49 -12.95
C GLN A 199 19.63 -1.50 -12.11
N LYS A 200 19.58 -1.41 -10.78
CA LYS A 200 20.27 -2.31 -9.85
C LYS A 200 19.53 -3.63 -9.60
N PHE A 201 18.37 -3.82 -10.22
CA PHE A 201 17.61 -5.07 -10.13
C PHE A 201 17.90 -5.98 -11.30
N TYR A 202 18.14 -7.25 -11.01
CA TYR A 202 18.01 -8.32 -11.99
C TYR A 202 16.53 -8.76 -11.99
N ILE A 203 15.92 -8.92 -13.16
CA ILE A 203 14.47 -9.13 -13.27
C ILE A 203 14.21 -10.51 -13.84
N ASP A 204 13.58 -11.37 -13.04
CA ASP A 204 12.92 -12.58 -13.50
C ASP A 204 11.42 -12.29 -13.68
N TYR A 205 10.82 -12.78 -14.76
CA TYR A 205 9.43 -12.46 -15.08
C TYR A 205 8.63 -13.71 -15.45
N LEU A 206 7.44 -13.80 -14.87
CA LEU A 206 6.50 -14.89 -15.15
C LEU A 206 5.18 -14.27 -15.60
N ASN A 207 4.74 -14.64 -16.80
CA ASN A 207 3.38 -14.35 -17.25
C ASN A 207 2.49 -15.52 -16.88
N GLU A 208 1.46 -15.29 -16.07
CA GLU A 208 0.35 -16.23 -16.00
C GLU A 208 -0.35 -16.28 -17.36
N LYS A 209 -0.38 -17.47 -17.98
CA LYS A 209 -1.12 -17.72 -19.22
C LYS A 209 -2.62 -17.65 -18.95
#